data_AF-J9BNL4-F1
#
_entry.id   AF-J9BNL4-F1
#
_cell.length_a   1.000
_cell.length_b   1.000
_cell.length_c   1.000
_cell.angle_alpha   90.00
_cell.angle_beta   90.00
_cell.angle_gamma   90.00
#
_symmetry.space_group_name_H-M   'P 1'
#
loop_
_entity.id
_entity.type
_entity.pdbx_description
1 polymer ?
#
loop_
_entity_poly.entity_id
_entity_poly.type
_entity_poly.pdbx_seq_one_letter_code
_entity_poly.pdbx_strand_id
1 'polypeptide(L)' 'GIKEIKSVMSEAEMMRKAGERTIVFIDEIHRFNKMQQDAFLPYVEKGSIVLIGATTENPSFEVNSALLSRCR' A
#
# COMPACT_ATOMS: atom_id res chain seq x y z
N GLY A 1 -4.24 3.49 12.15
CA GLY A 1 -5.55 3.98 11.58
C GLY A 1 -5.35 4.76 10.29
N ILE A 2 -6.38 5.20 9.54
CA ILE A 2 -6.17 5.81 8.20
C ILE A 2 -5.28 7.07 8.18
N LYS A 3 -5.30 7.88 9.25
CA LYS A 3 -4.43 9.06 9.37
C LYS A 3 -2.94 8.68 9.39
N GLU A 4 -2.61 7.60 10.08
CA GLU A 4 -1.26 7.08 10.22
C GLU A 4 -0.74 6.55 8.88
N ILE A 5 -1.57 5.81 8.14
CA ILE A 5 -1.26 5.38 6.76
C ILE A 5 -0.89 6.60 5.92
N LYS A 6 -1.74 7.63 5.91
CA LYS A 6 -1.48 8.86 5.13
C LYS A 6 -0.18 9.57 5.54
N SER A 7 0.15 9.56 6.83
CA SER A 7 1.39 10.15 7.32
C SER A 7 2.62 9.42 6.75
N VAL A 8 2.66 8.09 6.87
CA VAL A 8 3.76 7.26 6.32
C VAL A 8 3.86 7.40 4.80
N MET A 9 2.72 7.46 4.10
CA MET A 9 2.72 7.64 2.65
C MET A 9 3.25 9.02 2.23
N SER A 10 2.96 10.07 3.01
CA SER A 10 3.50 11.41 2.77
C SER A 10 5.02 11.43 2.92
N GLU A 11 5.55 10.71 3.91
CA GLU A 11 6.99 10.55 4.10
C GLU A 11 7.63 9.80 2.94
N ALA A 12 7.04 8.69 2.50
CA ALA A 12 7.52 7.94 1.35
C ALA A 12 7.58 8.80 0.06
N GLU A 13 6.63 9.71 -0.14
CA GLU A 13 6.64 10.64 -1.26
C GLU A 13 7.78 11.68 -1.15
N MET A 14 8.17 12.08 0.06
CA MET A 14 9.36 12.91 0.28
C MET A 14 10.65 12.14 0.00
N MET A 15 10.77 10.90 0.51
CA MET A 15 11.94 10.03 0.27
C MET A 15 12.15 9.77 -1.21
N ARG A 16 11.06 9.55 -1.94
CA ARG A 16 11.11 9.40 -3.40
C ARG A 16 11.67 10.63 -4.11
N LYS A 17 11.31 11.84 -3.68
CA LYS A 17 11.88 13.08 -4.25
C LYS A 17 13.38 13.21 -3.98
N ALA A 18 13.86 12.62 -2.87
CA ALA A 18 15.28 12.51 -2.57
C ALA A 18 15.99 11.38 -3.35
N GLY A 19 15.27 10.64 -4.20
CA GLY A 19 15.81 9.52 -4.98
C GLY A 19 15.81 8.17 -4.26
N GLU A 20 15.24 8.11 -3.05
CA GLU A 20 15.17 6.90 -2.25
C GLU A 20 13.93 6.07 -2.58
N ARG A 21 14.08 4.74 -2.54
CA ARG A 21 12.95 3.81 -2.73
C ARG A 21 12.44 3.35 -1.37
N THR A 22 11.14 3.47 -1.16
CA THR A 22 10.49 3.01 0.09
C THR A 22 9.77 1.68 -0.15
N ILE A 23 9.99 0.70 0.73
CA ILE A 23 9.20 -0.53 0.78
C ILE A 23 8.21 -0.40 1.94
N VAL A 24 6.94 -0.66 1.67
CA VAL A 24 5.89 -0.74 2.68
C VAL A 24 5.46 -2.18 2.79
N PHE A 25 5.72 -2.79 3.93
CA PHE A 25 5.28 -4.15 4.24
C PHE A 25 4.03 -4.09 5.12
N ILE A 26 3.01 -4.85 4.73
CA ILE A 26 1.77 -5.01 5.50
C ILE A 26 1.53 -6.50 5.70
N ASP A 27 1.65 -6.94 6.95
CA ASP A 27 1.19 -8.27 7.32
C ASP A 27 -0.33 -8.29 7.53
N GLU A 28 -0.94 -9.45 7.29
CA GLU A 28 -2.39 -9.64 7.31
C GLU A 28 -3.18 -8.52 6.58
N ILE A 29 -2.81 -8.21 5.32
CA ILE A 29 -3.44 -7.11 4.56
C ILE A 29 -4.97 -7.22 4.44
N HIS A 30 -5.54 -8.43 4.57
CA HIS A 30 -6.98 -8.68 4.63
C HIS A 30 -7.67 -7.99 5.83
N ARG A 31 -6.94 -7.61 6.89
CA ARG A 31 -7.48 -6.85 8.03
C ARG A 31 -7.81 -5.40 7.69
N PHE A 32 -7.27 -4.88 6.59
CA PHE A 32 -7.48 -3.49 6.19
C PHE A 32 -8.81 -3.38 5.45
N ASN A 33 -9.66 -2.45 5.88
CA ASN A 33 -10.87 -2.17 5.14
C ASN A 33 -10.55 -1.50 3.80
N LYS A 34 -11.53 -1.49 2.89
CA LYS A 34 -11.39 -0.91 1.54
C LYS A 34 -10.82 0.52 1.55
N MET A 35 -11.29 1.39 2.43
CA MET A 35 -10.82 2.78 2.50
C MET A 35 -9.33 2.87 2.86
N GLN A 36 -8.85 1.98 3.75
CA GLN A 36 -7.44 1.91 4.09
C GLN A 36 -6.60 1.33 2.96
N GLN A 37 -7.10 0.29 2.27
CA GLN A 37 -6.45 -0.27 1.08
C GLN A 37 -6.34 0.76 -0.07
N ASP A 38 -7.42 1.49 -0.34
CA ASP A 38 -7.47 2.53 -1.36
C ASP A 38 -6.45 3.66 -1.10
N ALA A 39 -6.11 3.90 0.17
CA ALA A 39 -5.14 4.94 0.54
C ALA A 39 -3.72 4.66 0.01
N PHE A 40 -3.36 3.42 -0.32
CA PHE A 40 -2.05 3.07 -0.87
C PHE A 40 -1.96 3.28 -2.39
N LEU A 41 -3.09 3.22 -3.11
CA LEU A 41 -3.13 3.21 -4.58
C LEU A 41 -2.33 4.36 -5.22
N PRO A 42 -2.51 5.64 -4.81
CA PRO A 42 -1.81 6.74 -5.45
C PRO A 42 -0.29 6.62 -5.34
N TYR A 43 0.20 6.03 -4.25
CA TYR A 43 1.63 5.92 -3.95
C TYR A 43 2.27 4.73 -4.66
N VAL A 44 1.53 3.62 -4.81
CA VAL A 44 1.94 2.47 -5.63
C VAL A 44 2.01 2.87 -7.10
N GLU A 45 0.97 3.52 -7.62
CA GLU A 45 0.90 3.94 -9.03
C GLU A 45 2.00 4.93 -9.40
N LYS A 46 2.24 5.89 -8.51
CA LYS A 46 3.33 6.84 -8.66
C LYS A 46 4.68 6.11 -8.61
N GLY A 47 4.82 4.99 -7.91
CA GLY A 47 6.11 4.36 -7.60
C GLY A 47 6.83 5.04 -6.43
N SER A 48 6.09 5.74 -5.57
CA SER A 48 6.61 6.30 -4.31
C SER A 48 6.85 5.20 -3.28
N ILE A 49 6.12 4.09 -3.39
CA ILE A 49 6.34 2.88 -2.58
C ILE A 49 6.35 1.64 -3.46
N VAL A 50 7.04 0.61 -2.99
CA VAL A 50 6.77 -0.78 -3.35
C VAL A 50 5.97 -1.39 -2.20
N LEU A 51 4.74 -1.81 -2.49
CA LEU A 51 3.85 -2.41 -1.49
C LEU A 51 4.00 -3.94 -1.50
N ILE A 52 4.30 -4.52 -0.34
CA ILE A 52 4.32 -5.96 -0.12
C ILE A 52 3.24 -6.29 0.91
N GLY A 53 2.18 -6.96 0.46
CA GLY A 53 1.12 -7.46 1.33
C GLY A 53 1.27 -8.95 1.59
N ALA A 54 1.26 -9.35 2.85
CA ALA A 54 1.16 -10.75 3.26
C ALA A 54 -0.25 -11.04 3.78
N THR A 55 -0.77 -12.24 3.50
CA THR A 55 -2.07 -12.70 3.98
C THR A 55 -2.14 -14.21 3.98
N THR A 56 -2.86 -14.78 4.96
CA THR A 56 -3.24 -16.20 4.99
C THR A 56 -4.53 -16.47 4.22
N GLU A 57 -5.34 -15.43 4.00
CA GLU A 57 -6.60 -15.49 3.25
C GLU A 57 -6.38 -15.40 1.74
N ASN A 58 -7.35 -15.88 0.96
CA ASN A 58 -7.30 -15.79 -0.50
C ASN A 58 -7.36 -14.31 -0.96
N PRO A 59 -6.29 -13.77 -1.58
CA PRO A 59 -6.20 -12.34 -1.90
C PRO A 59 -7.32 -11.84 -2.82
N SER A 60 -7.83 -12.69 -3.72
CA SER A 60 -8.86 -12.32 -4.70
C SER A 60 -10.19 -11.89 -4.08
N PHE A 61 -10.44 -12.24 -2.81
CA PHE A 61 -11.66 -11.86 -2.08
C PHE A 61 -11.44 -10.67 -1.13
N GLU A 62 -10.30 -10.63 -0.45
CA GLU A 62 -10.05 -9.69 0.65
C GLU A 62 -9.26 -8.44 0.24
N VAL A 63 -8.51 -8.52 -0.85
CA VAL A 63 -7.74 -7.38 -1.38
C VAL A 63 -8.52 -6.71 -2.50
N ASN A 64 -8.57 -5.39 -2.49
CA ASN A 64 -9.27 -4.65 -3.52
C ASN A 64 -8.66 -4.97 -4.90
N SER A 65 -9.52 -5.01 -5.92
CA SER A 65 -9.14 -5.38 -7.28
C SER A 65 -8.13 -4.41 -7.93
N ALA A 66 -8.13 -3.14 -7.54
CA ALA A 66 -7.15 -2.17 -8.01
C ALA A 66 -5.73 -2.44 -7.45
N LEU A 67 -5.59 -2.81 -6.17
CA LEU A 67 -4.29 -3.21 -5.62
C LEU A 67 -3.83 -4.51 -6.28
N LEU A 68 -4.72 -5.50 -6.40
CA LEU A 68 -4.41 -6.76 -7.09
C LEU A 68 -3.94 -6.53 -8.54
N SER A 69 -4.53 -5.58 -9.27
CA SER A 69 -4.11 -5.30 -10.65
C SER A 69 -2.73 -4.64 -10.76
N ARG A 70 -2.17 -4.16 -9.64
CA ARG A 70 -0.87 -3.48 -9.56
C ARG A 70 0.19 -4.36 -8.88
N CYS A 71 -0.19 -5.32 -8.06
CA CYS A 71 0.69 -6.34 -7.50
C CYS A 71 1.02 -7.40 -8.57
N ARG A 72 2.32 -7.58 -8.86
CA ARG A 72 2.84 -8.58 -9.82
C ARG A 72 4.00 -9.33 -9.21
#